data_AF-A0A227PID6-F1
#
_entry.id   AF-A0A227PID6-F1
#
_cell.length_a   1.000
_cell.length_b   1.000
_cell.length_c   1.000
_cell.angle_alpha   90.00
_cell.angle_beta   90.00
_cell.angle_gamma   90.00
#
_symmetry.space_group_name_H-M   'P 1'
#
loop_
_entity.id
_entity.type
_entity.pdbx_description
1 polymer ?
#
loop_
_entity_poly.entity_id
_entity_poly.type
_entity_poly.pdbx_seq_one_letter_code
_entity_poly.pdbx_strand_id
1 'polypeptide(L)'
;MRKLIDIDEKTLTKLKVISIFEKTSVKGLIENAVQIYVKSMQANQFNNLTDEEKEDVGLMMLMQEVDRNDKVSEEEIFKILGK
;
A
#
# COMPACT_ATOMS: atom_id res chain seq x y z
N MET A 1 -5.95 -21.78 7.21
CA MET A 1 -4.61 -22.23 7.69
C MET A 1 -4.41 -21.74 9.11
N ARG A 2 -3.93 -22.57 10.04
CA ARG A 2 -3.50 -22.09 11.36
C ARG A 2 -2.06 -21.56 11.26
N LYS A 3 -1.81 -20.38 11.80
CA LYS A 3 -0.47 -19.79 11.96
C LYS A 3 -0.12 -19.87 13.44
N LEU A 4 1.03 -20.45 13.78
CA LEU A 4 1.55 -20.49 15.14
C LEU A 4 2.56 -19.34 15.27
N ILE A 5 2.38 -18.51 16.29
CA ILE A 5 3.28 -17.39 16.61
C ILE A 5 3.68 -17.58 18.06
N ASP A 6 4.99 -17.68 18.30
CA ASP A 6 5.52 -17.75 19.65
C ASP A 6 5.69 -16.32 20.19
N ILE A 7 5.20 -16.07 21.41
CA ILE A 7 5.16 -14.75 22.03
C ILE A 7 5.53 -14.93 23.50
N ASP A 8 6.40 -14.05 23.99
CA ASP A 8 6.80 -14.06 25.39
C ASP A 8 5.60 -13.76 26.32
N GLU A 9 5.64 -14.33 27.53
CA GLU A 9 4.52 -14.26 28.47
C GLU A 9 4.19 -12.82 28.89
N LYS A 10 5.20 -11.95 28.97
CA LYS A 10 5.02 -10.53 29.33
C LYS A 10 4.24 -9.79 28.24
N THR A 11 4.57 -10.01 26.96
CA THR A 11 3.84 -9.44 25.82
C THR A 11 2.42 -10.01 25.73
N LEU A 12 2.26 -11.33 25.91
CA LEU A 12 0.92 -11.95 25.93
C LEU A 12 0.02 -11.36 27.02
N THR A 13 0.57 -11.11 28.21
CA THR A 13 -0.17 -10.51 29.32
C THR A 13 -0.66 -9.10 28.98
N LYS A 14 0.20 -8.27 28.39
CA LYS A 14 -0.19 -6.92 27.94
C LYS A 14 -1.28 -6.97 26.87
N LEU A 15 -1.15 -7.87 25.89
CA LEU A 15 -2.16 -8.05 24.84
C LEU A 15 -3.51 -8.48 25.40
N LYS A 16 -3.53 -9.37 26.41
CA LYS A 16 -4.76 -9.76 27.10
C LYS A 16 -5.44 -8.55 27.76
N VAL A 17 -4.67 -7.72 28.46
CA VAL A 17 -5.20 -6.49 29.09
C VAL A 17 -5.80 -5.55 28.04
N ILE A 18 -5.07 -5.26 26.95
CA ILE A 18 -5.56 -4.40 25.86
C ILE A 18 -6.82 -4.99 25.22
N SER A 19 -6.87 -6.32 25.02
CA SER A 19 -8.01 -6.99 24.39
C SER A 19 -9.32 -6.81 25.16
N ILE A 20 -9.24 -6.70 26.49
CA ILE A 20 -10.39 -6.42 27.35
C ILE A 20 -10.91 -5.00 27.10
N PHE A 21 -10.02 -4.02 27.02
CA PHE A 21 -10.39 -2.62 26.78
C PHE A 21 -10.96 -2.40 25.38
N GLU A 22 -10.36 -3.03 24.36
CA GLU A 22 -10.82 -2.94 22.97
C GLU A 22 -11.99 -3.89 22.65
N LYS A 23 -12.46 -4.68 23.63
CA LYS A 23 -13.56 -5.65 23.47
C LYS A 23 -13.35 -6.60 22.28
N THR A 24 -12.12 -7.05 22.09
CA THR A 24 -11.72 -7.93 20.99
C THR A 24 -10.90 -9.11 21.51
N SER A 25 -10.59 -10.07 20.64
CA SER A 25 -9.71 -11.19 21.01
C SER A 25 -8.24 -10.81 20.82
N VAL A 26 -7.34 -11.45 21.58
CA VAL A 26 -5.88 -11.32 21.37
C VAL A 26 -5.50 -11.64 19.92
N LYS A 27 -6.16 -12.63 19.31
CA LYS A 27 -5.98 -12.96 17.90
C LYS A 27 -6.38 -11.78 16.99
N GLY A 28 -7.54 -11.17 17.23
CA GLY A 28 -8.03 -10.02 16.46
C GLY A 28 -7.10 -8.82 16.57
N LEU A 29 -6.55 -8.54 17.75
CA LEU A 29 -5.53 -7.50 17.94
C LEU A 29 -4.29 -7.77 17.09
N ILE A 30 -3.78 -9.01 17.11
CA ILE A 30 -2.59 -9.38 16.35
C ILE A 30 -2.85 -9.27 14.85
N GLU A 31 -3.99 -9.75 14.36
CA GLU A 31 -4.36 -9.64 12.95
C GLU A 31 -4.45 -8.17 12.50
N ASN A 32 -5.08 -7.31 13.31
CA ASN A 32 -5.15 -5.89 13.03
C ASN A 32 -3.77 -5.22 13.06
N ALA A 33 -2.95 -5.50 14.08
CA ALA A 33 -1.60 -4.97 14.20
C ALA A 33 -0.72 -5.34 12.99
N VAL A 34 -0.81 -6.59 12.52
CA VAL A 34 -0.09 -7.05 11.32
C VAL A 34 -0.58 -6.32 10.08
N GLN A 35 -1.90 -6.16 9.90
CA GLN A 35 -2.46 -5.42 8.75
C GLN A 35 -1.99 -3.96 8.74
N ILE A 36 -2.04 -3.29 9.89
CA ILE A 36 -1.58 -1.90 10.04
C ILE A 36 -0.09 -1.81 9.73
N TYR A 37 0.72 -2.73 10.26
CA TYR A 37 2.15 -2.76 10.01
C TYR A 37 2.46 -2.92 8.51
N VAL A 38 1.84 -3.87 7.83
CA VAL A 38 2.04 -4.08 6.38
C VAL A 38 1.64 -2.83 5.58
N LYS A 39 0.49 -2.21 5.89
CA LYS A 39 0.06 -0.98 5.23
C LYS A 39 1.04 0.17 5.46
N SER A 40 1.51 0.34 6.69
CA SER A 40 2.48 1.39 7.03
C SER A 40 3.82 1.18 6.30
N MET A 41 4.27 -0.07 6.17
CA MET A 41 5.48 -0.41 5.44
C MET A 41 5.36 -0.10 3.94
N GLN A 42 4.21 -0.39 3.33
CA GLN A 42 3.95 -0.04 1.94
C GLN A 42 3.94 1.48 1.73
N ALA A 43 3.28 2.22 2.61
CA ALA A 43 3.27 3.68 2.57
C ALA A 43 4.68 4.26 2.76
N ASN A 44 5.46 3.72 3.70
CA ASN A 44 6.85 4.15 3.93
C ASN A 44 7.75 3.87 2.73
N GLN A 45 7.60 2.72 2.07
CA GLN A 45 8.35 2.43 0.84
C GLN A 45 8.05 3.46 -0.24
N PHE A 46 6.78 3.82 -0.46
CA PHE A 46 6.41 4.86 -1.41
C PHE A 46 6.95 6.24 -1.00
N ASN A 47 6.87 6.60 0.28
CA ASN A 47 7.36 7.88 0.77
C ASN A 47 8.89 8.02 0.66
N ASN A 48 9.62 6.92 0.78
CA ASN A 48 11.07 6.85 0.68
C ASN A 48 11.60 6.92 -0.77
N LEU A 49 10.72 6.84 -1.77
CA LEU A 49 11.11 7.08 -3.16
C LEU A 49 11.53 8.54 -3.35
N THR A 50 12.54 8.75 -4.18
CA THR A 50 12.89 10.08 -4.70
C THR A 50 11.74 10.66 -5.53
N ASP A 51 11.77 11.98 -5.76
CA ASP A 51 10.71 12.64 -6.52
C ASP A 51 10.64 12.12 -7.98
N GLU A 52 11.79 11.83 -8.60
CA GLU A 52 11.88 11.22 -9.93
C GLU A 52 11.26 9.81 -9.94
N GLU A 53 11.58 8.96 -8.96
CA GLU A 53 11.00 7.62 -8.84
C GLU A 53 9.47 7.66 -8.60
N LYS A 54 8.96 8.68 -7.90
CA LYS A 54 7.51 8.89 -7.72
C LYS A 54 6.85 9.32 -9.03
N GLU A 55 7.49 10.19 -9.80
CA GLU A 55 7.02 10.60 -11.13
C GLU A 55 6.96 9.40 -12.09
N ASP A 56 7.98 8.54 -12.09
CA ASP A 56 8.01 7.32 -12.89
C ASP A 56 6.88 6.36 -12.52
N VAL A 57 6.63 6.16 -11.21
CA VAL A 57 5.49 5.34 -10.75
C VAL A 57 4.16 5.95 -11.18
N GLY A 58 4.02 7.28 -11.10
CA GLY A 58 2.84 7.99 -11.60
C GLY A 58 2.64 7.81 -13.10
N LEU A 59 3.70 7.93 -13.89
CA LEU A 59 3.67 7.71 -15.33
C LEU A 59 3.26 6.26 -15.65
N MET A 60 3.83 5.27 -14.97
CA MET A 60 3.45 3.87 -15.13
C MET A 60 1.97 3.62 -14.86
N MET A 61 1.40 4.26 -13.82
CA MET A 61 -0.03 4.15 -13.52
C MET A 61 -0.90 4.73 -14.64
N LEU A 62 -0.55 5.91 -15.15
CA LEU A 62 -1.27 6.54 -16.27
C LEU A 62 -1.24 5.66 -17.53
N MET A 63 -0.11 4.99 -17.79
CA MET A 63 0.02 4.07 -18.92
C MET A 63 -0.81 2.80 -18.77
N GLN A 64 -1.18 2.39 -17.55
CA GLN A 64 -2.06 1.25 -17.32
C GLN A 64 -3.53 1.58 -17.58
N GLU A 65 -3.95 2.82 -17.29
CA GLU A 65 -5.33 3.27 -17.48
C GLU A 65 -5.64 3.71 -18.91
N VAL A 66 -4.62 3.91 -19.75
CA VAL A 66 -4.80 4.42 -21.11
C VAL A 66 -5.41 3.35 -22.03
N ASP A 67 -6.44 3.73 -22.81
CA ASP A 67 -6.99 2.87 -23.85
C ASP A 67 -5.97 2.73 -24.99
N ARG A 68 -5.47 1.51 -25.19
CA ARG A 68 -4.47 1.20 -26.22
C ARG A 68 -5.01 1.28 -27.65
N ASN A 69 -6.33 1.37 -27.80
CA ASN A 69 -6.98 1.52 -29.10
C ASN A 69 -7.28 2.98 -29.45
N ASP A 70 -7.20 3.89 -28.48
CA ASP A 70 -7.34 5.32 -28.72
C ASP A 70 -6.05 5.84 -29.35
N LYS A 71 -6.10 6.06 -30.66
CA LYS A 71 -4.97 6.47 -31.49
C LYS A 71 -5.31 7.76 -32.20
N VAL A 72 -4.35 8.68 -32.20
CA VAL A 72 -4.42 9.92 -32.96
C VAL A 72 -3.55 9.84 -34.20
N SER A 73 -3.91 10.61 -35.22
CA SER A 73 -3.13 10.75 -36.44
C SER A 73 -1.87 11.61 -36.21
N GLU A 74 -0.87 11.45 -37.07
CA GLU A 74 0.36 12.24 -37.02
C GLU A 74 0.05 13.75 -37.13
N GLU A 75 -0.86 14.14 -38.03
CA GLU A 75 -1.27 15.53 -38.23
C GLU A 75 -1.86 16.17 -36.97
N GLU A 76 -2.65 15.42 -36.19
CA GLU A 76 -3.21 15.88 -34.92
C GLU A 76 -2.12 16.13 -33.87
N ILE A 77 -1.07 15.29 -33.84
CA ILE A 77 0.07 15.48 -32.94
C ILE A 77 0.84 16.75 -33.31
N PHE A 78 1.15 16.95 -34.60
CA PHE A 78 1.89 18.13 -35.04
C PHE A 78 1.12 19.43 -34.76
N LYS A 79 -0.21 19.42 -34.94
CA LYS A 79 -1.07 20.54 -34.60
C LYS A 79 -1.06 20.88 -33.10
N ILE A 80 -1.05 19.88 -32.21
CA ILE A 80 -0.94 20.10 -30.75
C ILE A 80 0.44 20.68 -30.39
N LEU A 81 1.50 20.25 -31.07
CA LEU A 81 2.86 20.74 -30.88
C LEU A 81 3.11 22.14 -31.50
N GLY A 82 2.07 22.76 -32.09
CA GLY A 82 2.16 24.09 -32.69
C GLY A 82 2.98 24.12 -33.98
N LYS A 83 3.04 23.00 -34.70
CA LYS A 83 3.72 22.85 -35.99
C LYS A 83 2.74 22.58 -37.12
#